data_AF-A0A932MKG6-F1
#
_entry.id   AF-A0A932MKG6-F1
#
_cell.length_a   1.000
_cell.length_b   1.000
_cell.length_c   1.000
_cell.angle_alpha   90.00
_cell.angle_beta   90.00
_cell.angle_gamma   90.00
#
_symmetry.space_group_name_H-M   'P 1'
#
loop_
_entity.id
_entity.type
_entity.pdbx_description
1 polymer ?
#
loop_
_entity_poly.entity_id
_entity_poly.type
_entity_poly.pdbx_seq_one_letter_code
_entity_poly.pdbx_strand_id
1 'polypeptide(L)'
;MRITFYLCLLTLVACDSGIDSAQGPRFAIYRLKDTNLTASQIWDQPLDNLVLADNPFIGVNDLRSYKWQTHEFTVTAAVDSQLAQLRRTGPVGGIPFVVTVGNERIYLGAFWYAYSSMIAQVPYIDIILDPHRICKCQSVLVQDDKRNDVRIYRALKQVGILIE
;
A
#
# COMPACT_ATOMS: atom_id res chain seq x y z
N MET A 1 -45.94 -38.48 -28.86
CA MET A 1 -45.58 -37.06 -28.70
C MET A 1 -44.29 -37.00 -27.89
N ARG A 2 -43.16 -36.64 -28.50
CA ARG A 2 -41.83 -36.62 -27.87
C ARG A 2 -41.63 -35.26 -27.20
N ILE A 3 -41.43 -35.22 -25.89
CA ILE A 3 -41.09 -33.99 -25.15
C ILE A 3 -39.62 -34.10 -24.77
N THR A 4 -38.78 -33.39 -25.51
CA THR A 4 -37.34 -33.29 -25.23
C THR A 4 -37.13 -32.16 -24.22
N PHE A 5 -36.84 -32.48 -22.97
CA PHE A 5 -36.42 -31.51 -21.96
C PHE A 5 -34.94 -31.18 -22.17
N TYR A 6 -34.64 -30.01 -22.71
CA TYR A 6 -33.28 -29.46 -22.74
C TYR A 6 -32.92 -28.92 -21.36
N LEU A 7 -32.13 -29.69 -20.60
CA LEU A 7 -31.52 -29.24 -19.36
C LEU A 7 -30.32 -28.36 -19.71
N CYS A 8 -30.52 -27.04 -19.64
CA CYS A 8 -29.49 -26.03 -19.86
C CYS A 8 -28.47 -26.11 -18.71
N LEU A 9 -27.31 -26.72 -18.97
CA LEU A 9 -26.18 -26.76 -18.04
C LEU A 9 -25.59 -25.34 -17.94
N LEU A 10 -26.03 -24.57 -16.96
CA LEU A 10 -25.40 -23.32 -16.54
C LEU A 10 -24.04 -23.65 -15.91
N THR A 11 -22.99 -23.67 -16.72
CA THR A 11 -21.61 -23.66 -16.23
C THR A 11 -21.29 -22.26 -15.71
N LEU A 12 -21.50 -22.06 -14.40
CA LEU A 12 -20.92 -20.94 -13.68
C LEU A 12 -19.40 -21.14 -13.66
N VAL A 13 -18.71 -20.57 -14.65
CA VAL A 13 -17.27 -20.32 -14.56
C VAL A 13 -17.11 -19.12 -13.62
N ALA A 14 -17.04 -19.41 -12.31
CA ALA A 14 -16.58 -18.44 -11.34
C ALA A 14 -15.06 -18.31 -11.52
N CYS A 15 -14.62 -17.24 -12.17
CA CYS A 15 -13.24 -16.79 -12.05
C CYS A 15 -13.06 -16.25 -10.62
N ASP A 16 -12.65 -17.13 -9.71
CA ASP A 16 -12.16 -16.75 -8.40
C ASP A 16 -10.76 -16.15 -8.56
N SER A 17 -10.71 -14.84 -8.76
CA SER A 17 -9.46 -14.06 -8.67
C SER A 17 -9.15 -13.72 -7.21
N GLY A 18 -9.23 -14.73 -6.32
CA GLY A 18 -9.08 -14.58 -4.88
C GLY A 18 -7.76 -15.12 -4.37
N ILE A 19 -6.71 -14.29 -4.45
CA ILE A 19 -5.49 -14.27 -3.62
C ILE A 19 -5.18 -15.56 -2.85
N ASP A 20 -4.12 -16.26 -3.29
CA ASP A 20 -3.51 -17.43 -2.64
C ASP A 20 -3.50 -17.33 -1.10
N SER A 21 -4.49 -17.98 -0.49
CA SER A 21 -4.66 -18.09 0.96
C SER A 21 -3.63 -19.01 1.62
N ALA A 22 -2.75 -19.64 0.83
CA ALA A 22 -1.74 -20.58 1.29
C ALA A 22 -0.52 -19.91 1.97
N GLN A 23 -0.33 -18.59 1.83
CA GLN A 23 0.89 -17.91 2.30
C GLN A 23 0.64 -16.89 3.44
N GLY A 24 -0.57 -16.85 4.01
CA GLY A 24 -0.96 -15.88 5.05
C GLY A 24 -1.13 -14.45 4.51
N PRO A 25 -1.60 -13.51 5.36
CA PRO A 25 -1.82 -12.13 4.92
C PRO A 25 -0.47 -11.43 4.64
N ARG A 26 -0.36 -10.82 3.47
CA ARG A 26 0.88 -10.20 3.00
C ARG A 26 0.82 -8.69 3.10
N PHE A 27 1.93 -8.08 3.50
CA PHE A 27 2.13 -6.64 3.43
C PHE A 27 2.13 -6.16 1.98
N ALA A 28 1.44 -5.04 1.71
CA ALA A 28 1.51 -4.36 0.42
C ALA A 28 1.18 -2.87 0.53
N ILE A 29 1.77 -2.07 -0.36
CA ILE A 29 1.48 -0.65 -0.56
C ILE A 29 0.81 -0.48 -1.92
N TYR A 30 -0.44 -0.03 -1.92
CA TYR A 30 -1.22 0.24 -3.12
C TYR A 30 -1.31 1.73 -3.39
N ARG A 31 -1.16 2.15 -4.64
CA ARG A 31 -1.63 3.48 -5.07
C ARG A 31 -3.15 3.46 -5.24
N LEU A 32 -3.75 4.65 -5.30
CA LEU A 32 -5.15 4.76 -5.68
C LEU A 32 -5.35 4.55 -7.18
N LYS A 33 -6.55 4.12 -7.56
CA LYS A 33 -6.94 3.94 -8.96
C LYS A 33 -7.08 5.28 -9.68
N ASP A 34 -7.61 6.30 -9.00
CA ASP A 34 -7.62 7.67 -9.50
C ASP A 34 -6.25 8.32 -9.25
N THR A 35 -5.51 8.56 -10.32
CA THR A 35 -4.16 9.15 -10.27
C THR A 35 -4.17 10.67 -10.15
N ASN A 36 -5.34 11.32 -10.21
CA ASN A 36 -5.46 12.77 -10.08
C ASN A 36 -5.62 13.24 -8.62
N LEU A 37 -5.96 12.33 -7.71
CA LEU A 37 -6.08 12.63 -6.29
C LEU A 37 -4.69 12.81 -5.67
N THR A 38 -4.52 13.87 -4.89
CA THR A 38 -3.35 14.08 -4.03
C THR A 38 -3.65 13.63 -2.62
N ALA A 39 -2.61 13.23 -1.87
CA ALA A 39 -2.80 12.81 -0.48
C ALA A 39 -3.41 13.93 0.39
N SER A 40 -3.04 15.18 0.13
CA SER A 40 -3.60 16.35 0.82
C SER A 40 -5.09 16.60 0.59
N GLN A 41 -5.67 16.06 -0.49
CA GLN A 41 -7.11 16.18 -0.77
C GLN A 41 -7.95 15.17 0.01
N ILE A 42 -7.33 14.07 0.48
CA ILE A 42 -8.04 12.89 0.97
C ILE A 42 -7.53 12.37 2.31
N TRP A 43 -6.63 13.08 3.00
CA TRP A 43 -6.02 12.63 4.25
C TRP A 43 -7.01 12.33 5.38
N ASP A 44 -8.24 12.85 5.28
CA ASP A 44 -9.34 12.72 6.24
C ASP A 44 -10.45 11.77 5.73
N GLN A 45 -10.27 11.18 4.54
CA GLN A 45 -11.25 10.25 3.98
C GLN A 45 -11.15 8.88 4.66
N PRO A 46 -12.29 8.23 4.96
CA PRO A 46 -12.30 6.84 5.40
C PRO A 46 -11.62 5.93 4.38
N LEU A 47 -10.78 5.00 4.85
CA LEU A 47 -10.03 4.08 3.96
C LEU A 47 -10.94 3.26 3.04
N ASP A 48 -12.16 2.96 3.48
CA ASP A 48 -13.11 2.16 2.70
C ASP A 48 -13.67 2.88 1.47
N ASN A 49 -13.59 4.21 1.45
CA ASN A 49 -13.98 5.00 0.29
C ASN A 49 -12.88 5.07 -0.78
N LEU A 50 -11.66 4.61 -0.46
CA LEU A 50 -10.52 4.68 -1.35
C LEU A 50 -10.48 3.47 -2.28
N VAL A 51 -10.59 3.75 -3.57
CA VAL A 51 -10.45 2.75 -4.64
C VAL A 51 -8.97 2.54 -4.94
N LEU A 52 -8.46 1.35 -4.64
CA LEU A 52 -7.07 0.97 -4.86
C LEU A 52 -6.84 0.60 -6.34
N ALA A 53 -5.61 0.79 -6.82
CA ALA A 53 -5.18 0.24 -8.10
C ALA A 53 -5.21 -1.30 -8.06
N ASP A 54 -5.36 -1.92 -9.23
CA ASP A 54 -5.56 -3.38 -9.32
C ASP A 54 -4.33 -4.18 -8.86
N ASN A 55 -3.13 -3.58 -8.91
CA ASN A 55 -1.87 -4.19 -8.47
C ASN A 55 -1.17 -3.33 -7.41
N PRO A 56 -0.46 -3.94 -6.45
CA PRO A 56 0.34 -3.20 -5.49
C PRO A 56 1.48 -2.47 -6.19
N PHE A 57 1.83 -1.30 -5.68
CA PHE A 57 3.01 -0.57 -6.11
C PHE A 57 4.28 -1.12 -5.46
N ILE A 58 4.18 -1.54 -4.20
CA ILE A 58 5.23 -2.30 -3.49
C ILE A 58 4.55 -3.50 -2.84
N GLY A 59 4.84 -4.71 -3.33
CA GLY A 59 4.42 -5.95 -2.68
C GLY A 59 5.49 -6.47 -1.72
N VAL A 60 5.14 -7.47 -0.91
CA VAL A 60 6.11 -8.10 0.00
C VAL A 60 7.32 -8.70 -0.71
N ASN A 61 7.15 -9.21 -1.93
CA ASN A 61 8.25 -9.76 -2.74
C ASN A 61 9.22 -8.69 -3.26
N ASP A 62 8.80 -7.43 -3.25
CA ASP A 62 9.63 -6.30 -3.62
C ASP A 62 10.48 -5.78 -2.46
N LEU A 63 10.16 -6.15 -1.22
CA LEU A 63 10.92 -5.79 -0.04
C LEU A 63 12.09 -6.75 0.18
N ARG A 64 13.27 -6.20 0.45
CA ARG A 64 14.49 -6.97 0.80
C ARG A 64 14.74 -6.97 2.30
N SER A 65 14.44 -5.88 2.97
CA SER A 65 14.50 -5.78 4.43
C SER A 65 13.57 -4.69 4.92
N TYR A 66 13.16 -4.80 6.19
CA TYR A 66 12.39 -3.77 6.89
C TYR A 66 12.86 -3.68 8.34
N LYS A 67 13.44 -2.54 8.74
CA LYS A 67 13.88 -2.27 10.11
C LYS A 67 12.75 -1.66 10.92
N TRP A 68 12.27 -2.39 11.92
CA TRP A 68 11.04 -2.05 12.65
C TRP A 68 11.14 -0.72 13.40
N GLN A 69 12.23 -0.50 14.13
CA GLN A 69 12.41 0.67 15.01
C GLN A 69 12.44 1.98 14.25
N THR A 70 12.96 1.95 13.01
CA THR A 70 13.14 3.15 12.19
C THR A 70 12.13 3.25 11.05
N HIS A 71 11.37 2.18 10.76
CA HIS A 71 10.56 2.03 9.55
C HIS A 71 11.34 2.28 8.25
N GLU A 72 12.65 1.97 8.27
CA GLU A 72 13.51 1.96 7.09
C GLU A 72 13.35 0.64 6.37
N PHE A 73 13.36 0.66 5.05
CA PHE A 73 13.22 -0.55 4.24
C PHE A 73 14.05 -0.46 2.97
N THR A 74 14.41 -1.62 2.44
CA THR A 74 15.08 -1.71 1.14
C THR A 74 14.21 -2.49 0.17
N VAL A 75 14.31 -2.14 -1.11
CA VAL A 75 13.46 -2.67 -2.17
C VAL A 75 14.28 -3.30 -3.30
N THR A 76 13.62 -3.99 -4.21
CA THR A 76 14.21 -4.40 -5.49
C THR A 76 14.59 -3.18 -6.34
N ALA A 77 15.58 -3.33 -7.23
CA ALA A 77 16.00 -2.28 -8.16
C ALA A 77 14.86 -1.79 -9.07
N ALA A 78 13.88 -2.65 -9.37
CA ALA A 78 12.70 -2.29 -10.15
C ALA A 78 11.83 -1.24 -9.42
N VAL A 79 11.51 -1.51 -8.15
CA VAL A 79 10.74 -0.56 -7.32
C VAL A 79 11.55 0.70 -7.03
N ASP A 80 12.87 0.57 -6.81
CA ASP A 80 13.74 1.73 -6.60
C ASP A 80 13.72 2.68 -7.81
N SER A 81 13.77 2.12 -9.03
CA SER A 81 13.66 2.90 -10.27
C SER A 81 12.30 3.61 -10.39
N GLN A 82 11.21 2.96 -9.97
CA GLN A 82 9.87 3.56 -9.96
C GLN A 82 9.77 4.69 -8.95
N LEU A 83 10.29 4.51 -7.73
CA LEU A 83 10.37 5.57 -6.71
C LEU A 83 11.21 6.75 -7.20
N ALA A 84 12.34 6.49 -7.86
CA ALA A 84 13.18 7.52 -8.46
C ALA A 84 12.46 8.30 -9.58
N GLN A 85 11.54 7.68 -10.31
CA GLN A 85 10.70 8.38 -11.29
C GLN A 85 9.72 9.35 -10.60
N LEU A 86 9.11 8.96 -9.48
CA LEU A 86 8.20 9.82 -8.71
C LEU A 86 8.88 11.10 -8.22
N ARG A 87 10.21 11.08 -7.97
CA ARG A 87 11.02 12.25 -7.55
C ARG A 87 10.92 13.43 -8.49
N ARG A 88 10.66 13.20 -9.78
CA ARG A 88 10.77 14.23 -10.82
C ARG A 88 9.46 14.95 -11.13
N THR A 89 8.29 14.31 -10.89
CA THR A 89 7.05 14.73 -11.55
C THR A 89 5.79 14.70 -10.70
N GLY A 90 5.85 14.50 -9.38
CA GLY A 90 4.61 14.44 -8.60
C GLY A 90 4.10 15.77 -8.05
N PRO A 91 2.84 15.76 -7.60
CA PRO A 91 2.15 16.95 -7.12
C PRO A 91 2.65 17.39 -5.74
N VAL A 92 2.56 18.70 -5.46
CA VAL A 92 2.91 19.30 -4.16
C VAL A 92 2.18 18.63 -3.00
N GLY A 93 0.92 18.23 -3.21
CA GLY A 93 0.08 17.56 -2.22
C GLY A 93 0.37 16.06 -2.01
N GLY A 94 1.45 15.54 -2.60
CA GLY A 94 1.88 14.15 -2.49
C GLY A 94 1.01 13.15 -3.26
N ILE A 95 1.56 11.97 -3.53
CA ILE A 95 0.84 10.89 -4.21
C ILE A 95 0.31 9.92 -3.14
N PRO A 96 -1.01 9.70 -3.03
CA PRO A 96 -1.56 8.85 -1.99
C PRO A 96 -1.27 7.37 -2.23
N PHE A 97 -1.05 6.65 -1.13
CA PHE A 97 -1.01 5.19 -1.11
C PHE A 97 -1.74 4.64 0.12
N VAL A 98 -2.15 3.38 0.08
CA VAL A 98 -2.72 2.67 1.22
C VAL A 98 -1.86 1.47 1.57
N VAL A 99 -1.51 1.33 2.84
CA VAL A 99 -0.86 0.12 3.36
C VAL A 99 -1.92 -0.91 3.70
N THR A 100 -1.68 -2.14 3.29
CA THR A 100 -2.58 -3.28 3.48
C THR A 100 -1.83 -4.48 4.06
N VAL A 101 -2.55 -5.32 4.79
CA VAL A 101 -2.10 -6.66 5.20
C VAL A 101 -3.19 -7.65 4.81
N GLY A 102 -2.94 -8.43 3.75
CA GLY A 102 -3.99 -9.20 3.10
C GLY A 102 -5.08 -8.29 2.54
N ASN A 103 -6.34 -8.51 2.92
CA ASN A 103 -7.48 -7.70 2.48
C ASN A 103 -7.77 -6.50 3.40
N GLU A 104 -7.03 -6.34 4.49
CA GLU A 104 -7.27 -5.27 5.46
C GLU A 104 -6.47 -4.02 5.10
N ARG A 105 -7.16 -2.89 4.99
CA ARG A 105 -6.54 -1.55 4.85
C ARG A 105 -6.11 -1.05 6.23
N ILE A 106 -4.83 -0.75 6.40
CA ILE A 106 -4.24 -0.37 7.69
C ILE A 106 -4.21 1.15 7.84
N TYR A 107 -3.61 1.86 6.88
CA TYR A 107 -3.58 3.32 6.89
C TYR A 107 -3.36 3.90 5.49
N LEU A 108 -3.81 5.14 5.31
CA LEU A 108 -3.46 6.00 4.19
C LEU A 108 -2.12 6.66 4.47
N GLY A 109 -1.24 6.65 3.48
CA GLY A 109 0.02 7.36 3.48
C GLY A 109 0.26 8.11 2.16
N ALA A 110 1.45 8.68 2.02
CA ALA A 110 1.80 9.45 0.83
C ALA A 110 3.26 9.26 0.40
N PHE A 111 3.51 9.20 -0.90
CA PHE A 111 4.82 9.56 -1.44
C PHE A 111 4.95 11.07 -1.39
N TRP A 112 5.90 11.56 -0.61
CA TRP A 112 6.04 12.97 -0.28
C TRP A 112 7.37 13.54 -0.75
N TYR A 113 7.38 14.85 -0.97
CA TYR A 113 8.52 15.60 -1.50
C TYR A 113 9.09 16.46 -0.38
N ALA A 114 10.37 16.30 -0.04
CA ALA A 114 11.03 17.09 1.01
C ALA A 114 10.96 18.61 0.76
N TYR A 115 10.85 19.02 -0.52
CA TYR A 115 10.73 20.41 -0.94
C TYR A 115 9.28 20.92 -1.02
N SER A 116 8.30 20.13 -0.58
CA SER A 116 6.91 20.59 -0.50
C SER A 116 6.78 21.70 0.55
N SER A 117 6.02 22.75 0.25
CA SER A 117 5.62 23.75 1.24
C SER A 117 4.52 23.26 2.18
N MET A 118 3.97 22.06 1.93
CA MET A 118 2.93 21.44 2.74
C MET A 118 3.52 20.43 3.72
N ILE A 119 2.94 20.36 4.92
CA ILE A 119 3.26 19.36 5.94
C ILE A 119 2.36 18.13 5.72
N ALA A 120 2.96 16.94 5.63
CA ALA A 120 2.21 15.70 5.53
C ALA A 120 1.45 15.40 6.85
N GLN A 121 0.12 15.23 6.76
CA GLN A 121 -0.72 14.83 7.91
C GLN A 121 -0.91 13.31 8.03
N VAL A 122 -0.40 12.55 7.06
CA VAL A 122 -0.40 11.08 7.05
C VAL A 122 1.04 10.54 7.10
N PRO A 123 1.27 9.29 7.54
CA PRO A 123 2.57 8.65 7.35
C PRO A 123 3.03 8.75 5.90
N TYR A 124 4.32 8.98 5.67
CA TYR A 124 4.79 9.27 4.32
C TYR A 124 6.13 8.63 4.01
N ILE A 125 6.34 8.30 2.74
CA ILE A 125 7.66 7.94 2.21
C ILE A 125 8.23 9.20 1.58
N ASP A 126 9.28 9.76 2.18
CA ASP A 126 10.04 10.80 1.50
C ASP A 126 10.80 10.14 0.36
N ILE A 127 10.37 10.44 -0.86
CA ILE A 127 10.94 9.78 -2.02
C ILE A 127 12.39 10.17 -2.24
N ILE A 128 12.91 11.25 -1.65
CA ILE A 128 14.30 11.70 -1.84
C ILE A 128 15.26 10.98 -0.88
N LEU A 129 14.77 10.52 0.27
CA LEU A 129 15.61 9.86 1.27
C LEU A 129 16.07 8.46 0.81
N ASP A 130 17.31 8.15 1.17
CA ASP A 130 17.93 6.83 1.05
C ASP A 130 18.69 6.56 2.37
N PRO A 131 18.43 5.47 3.11
CA PRO A 131 17.46 4.40 2.81
C PRO A 131 16.01 4.89 2.78
N HIS A 132 15.17 4.19 2.00
CA HIS A 132 13.73 4.45 2.00
C HIS A 132 13.15 4.29 3.40
N ARG A 133 12.25 5.20 3.77
CA ARG A 133 11.70 5.23 5.12
C ARG A 133 10.24 5.66 5.10
N ILE A 134 9.40 4.98 5.88
CA ILE A 134 8.05 5.48 6.18
C ILE A 134 8.16 6.39 7.39
N CYS A 135 8.17 7.70 7.17
CA CYS A 135 8.18 8.74 8.18
C CYS A 135 6.81 8.88 8.88
N LYS A 136 6.85 9.34 10.14
CA LYS A 136 5.64 9.64 10.92
C LYS A 136 4.96 10.88 10.34
N CYS A 137 3.63 10.97 10.41
CA CYS A 137 2.99 12.27 10.22
C CYS A 137 3.46 13.26 11.30
N GLN A 138 3.59 14.53 10.93
CA GLN A 138 4.04 15.59 11.85
C GLN A 138 2.87 16.23 12.63
N SER A 139 1.67 15.63 12.57
CA SER A 139 0.49 16.18 13.25
C SER A 139 0.64 16.11 14.77
N VAL A 140 0.36 17.22 15.44
CA VAL A 140 0.55 17.44 16.89
C VAL A 140 -0.54 16.75 17.72
N LEU A 141 -1.63 16.33 17.08
CA LEU A 141 -2.68 15.53 17.71
C LEU A 141 -2.25 14.06 17.61
N VAL A 142 -1.55 13.60 18.63
CA VAL A 142 -0.99 12.24 18.72
C VAL A 142 -2.12 11.20 18.66
N GLN A 143 -2.47 10.79 17.44
CA GLN A 143 -3.05 9.48 17.22
C GLN A 143 -1.95 8.42 17.35
N ASP A 144 -2.37 7.23 17.74
CA ASP A 144 -1.56 6.03 17.71
C ASP A 144 -0.83 5.90 16.36
N ASP A 145 0.47 5.63 16.42
CA ASP A 145 1.32 5.61 15.24
C ASP A 145 0.97 4.40 14.38
N LYS A 146 0.17 4.61 13.33
CA LYS A 146 -0.37 3.55 12.49
C LYS A 146 0.70 2.69 11.81
N ARG A 147 1.95 3.16 11.73
CA ARG A 147 3.09 2.38 11.23
C ARG A 147 3.45 1.22 12.16
N ASN A 148 3.13 1.34 13.45
CA ASN A 148 3.36 0.32 14.48
C ASN A 148 2.23 -0.72 14.58
N ASP A 149 1.29 -0.76 13.63
CA ASP A 149 0.20 -1.74 13.65
C ASP A 149 0.75 -3.17 13.72
N VAL A 150 0.27 -3.93 14.71
CA VAL A 150 0.76 -5.29 15.00
C VAL A 150 0.58 -6.25 13.81
N ARG A 151 -0.40 -5.99 12.93
CA ARG A 151 -0.62 -6.78 11.71
C ARG A 151 0.51 -6.59 10.72
N ILE A 152 1.03 -5.37 10.58
CA ILE A 152 2.22 -5.08 9.74
C ILE A 152 3.43 -5.83 10.29
N TYR A 153 3.69 -5.68 11.60
CA TYR A 153 4.79 -6.38 12.27
C TYR A 153 4.76 -7.89 12.02
N ARG A 154 3.59 -8.53 12.25
CA ARG A 154 3.43 -9.98 12.07
C ARG A 154 3.62 -10.40 10.61
N ALA A 155 3.05 -9.65 9.66
CA ALA A 155 3.17 -9.95 8.23
C ALA A 155 4.64 -9.89 7.76
N LEU A 156 5.38 -8.86 8.17
CA LEU A 156 6.80 -8.72 7.83
C LEU A 156 7.68 -9.76 8.52
N LYS A 157 7.39 -10.09 9.79
CA LYS A 157 8.11 -11.13 10.56
C LYS A 157 7.89 -12.52 9.96
N GLN A 158 6.66 -12.83 9.56
CA GLN A 158 6.30 -14.13 8.99
C GLN A 158 7.08 -14.46 7.72
N VAL A 159 7.39 -13.46 6.88
CA VAL A 159 8.15 -13.64 5.65
C VAL A 159 9.66 -13.49 5.83
N GLY A 160 10.14 -13.25 7.06
CA GLY A 160 11.57 -13.23 7.39
C GLY A 160 12.34 -12.00 6.92
N ILE A 161 11.67 -10.88 6.59
CA ILE A 161 12.33 -9.64 6.15
C ILE A 161 12.43 -8.57 7.25
N LEU A 162 11.78 -8.81 8.39
CA LEU A 162 11.79 -7.90 9.52
C LEU A 162 13.13 -7.95 10.27
N ILE A 163 13.71 -6.78 10.50
CA ILE A 163 14.88 -6.56 11.37
C ILE A 163 14.38 -5.82 12.61
N GLU A 164 14.59 -6.43 13.77
CA GLU A 164 14.28 -5.88 15.10
C GLU A 164 15.48 -5.13 15.70
#